data_AF-A0A1V5L4Z0-F1
#
_entry.id   AF-A0A1V5L4Z0-F1
#
_cell.length_a   1.000
_cell.length_b   1.000
_cell.length_c   1.000
_cell.angle_alpha   90.00
_cell.angle_beta   90.00
_cell.angle_gamma   90.00
#
_symmetry.space_group_name_H-M   'P 1'
#
loop_
_entity.id
_entity.type
_entity.pdbx_description
1 polymer ?
#
loop_
_entity_poly.entity_id
_entity_poly.type
_entity_poly.pdbx_seq_one_letter_code
_entity_poly.pdbx_strand_id
1 'polypeptide(L)'
;MPFYLATREFFRLCYERLAPDGILALNVSQVPGDDRLVREIAGTLTYEFPQVLVWPALTFNQYVLGFKQPISLEEAAARLAGAAPELLDMTALMAAQLHPAEPVTRPWTDDRAPVEWVIDRMIVQFATGGGVRGEVGLPTAP
;
A
#
# COMPACT_ATOMS: atom_id res chain seq x y z
N MET A 1 -4.36 12.90 -1.43
CA MET A 1 -5.26 12.09 -0.57
C MET A 1 -5.47 12.89 0.72
N PRO A 2 -6.71 13.16 1.15
CA PRO A 2 -6.97 13.88 2.40
C PRO A 2 -6.35 13.15 3.60
N PHE A 3 -5.66 13.85 4.50
CA PHE A 3 -4.88 13.24 5.58
C PHE A 3 -5.69 12.29 6.47
N TYR A 4 -6.98 12.59 6.67
CA TYR A 4 -7.92 11.78 7.47
C TYR A 4 -8.27 10.44 6.83
N LEU A 5 -7.75 10.12 5.64
CA LEU A 5 -7.85 8.78 5.02
C LEU A 5 -6.58 7.93 5.25
N ALA A 6 -5.63 8.41 6.05
CA ALA A 6 -4.40 7.69 6.40
C ALA A 6 -4.18 7.64 7.92
N THR A 7 -5.26 7.72 8.69
CA THR A 7 -5.22 7.69 10.14
C THR A 7 -5.69 6.35 10.69
N ARG A 8 -5.28 6.09 11.93
CA ARG A 8 -5.71 4.94 12.70
C ARG A 8 -7.24 4.85 12.77
N GLU A 9 -7.93 5.97 13.02
CA GLU A 9 -9.39 6.02 13.10
C GLU A 9 -10.06 5.61 11.79
N PHE A 10 -9.56 6.11 10.65
CA PHE A 10 -10.06 5.70 9.35
C PHE A 10 -9.80 4.21 9.08
N PHE A 11 -8.60 3.71 9.38
CA PHE A 11 -8.29 2.30 9.19
C PHE A 11 -9.11 1.38 10.09
N ARG A 12 -9.41 1.79 11.31
CA ARG A 12 -10.35 1.10 12.18
C ARG A 12 -11.73 1.02 11.55
N LEU A 13 -12.25 2.13 11.01
CA LEU A 13 -13.54 2.15 10.32
C LEU A 13 -13.56 1.23 9.09
N CYS A 14 -12.45 1.13 8.36
CA CYS A 14 -12.27 0.17 7.27
C CYS A 14 -12.32 -1.27 7.81
N TYR A 15 -11.53 -1.59 8.84
CA TYR A 15 -11.47 -2.92 9.45
C TYR A 15 -12.85 -3.39 9.91
N GLU A 16 -13.61 -2.53 10.60
CA GLU A 16 -14.95 -2.82 11.10
C GLU A 16 -15.96 -3.10 9.97
N ARG A 17 -15.77 -2.50 8.78
CA ARG A 17 -16.68 -2.64 7.62
C ARG A 17 -16.29 -3.74 6.65
N LEU A 18 -15.06 -4.25 6.69
CA LEU A 18 -14.63 -5.34 5.83
C LEU A 18 -15.36 -6.65 6.18
N ALA A 19 -15.65 -7.44 5.14
CA ALA A 19 -16.02 -8.85 5.30
C ALA A 19 -14.93 -9.63 6.06
N PRO A 20 -15.22 -10.79 6.70
CA PRO A 20 -14.27 -11.51 7.54
C PRO A 20 -12.90 -11.79 6.90
N ASP A 21 -12.88 -12.07 5.59
CA ASP A 21 -11.70 -12.36 4.76
C ASP A 21 -11.27 -11.16 3.88
N GLY A 22 -11.81 -9.98 4.15
CA GLY A 22 -11.56 -8.78 3.38
C GLY A 22 -10.15 -8.22 3.53
N ILE A 23 -9.69 -7.54 2.48
CA ILE A 23 -8.39 -6.87 2.39
C ILE A 23 -8.63 -5.39 2.06
N LEU A 24 -7.95 -4.50 2.79
CA LEU A 24 -7.81 -3.10 2.39
C LEU A 24 -6.56 -2.96 1.51
N ALA A 25 -6.71 -2.44 0.30
CA ALA A 25 -5.60 -2.14 -0.59
C ALA A 25 -5.46 -0.63 -0.81
N LEU A 26 -4.30 -0.09 -0.50
CA LEU A 26 -3.97 1.32 -0.69
C LEU A 26 -2.89 1.45 -1.77
N ASN A 27 -3.18 2.23 -2.81
CA ASN A 27 -2.15 2.69 -3.74
C ASN A 27 -1.49 3.94 -3.15
N VAL A 28 -0.21 3.83 -2.80
CA VAL A 28 0.55 4.90 -2.17
C VAL A 28 1.67 5.29 -3.10
N SER A 29 1.63 6.52 -3.61
CA SER A 29 2.76 7.02 -4.37
C SER A 29 3.98 7.16 -3.47
N GLN A 30 5.16 6.98 -4.05
CA GLN A 30 6.47 7.27 -3.46
C GLN A 30 7.24 8.25 -4.36
N VAL A 31 8.17 8.99 -3.77
CA VAL A 31 9.22 9.67 -4.55
C VAL A 31 10.35 8.65 -4.68
N PRO A 32 10.97 8.45 -5.85
CA PRO A 32 12.08 7.51 -5.98
C PRO A 32 13.17 7.82 -4.96
N GLY A 33 13.54 6.82 -4.16
CA GLY A 33 14.51 6.97 -3.06
C GLY A 33 13.93 7.51 -1.74
N ASP A 34 12.63 7.78 -1.66
CA ASP A 34 11.95 8.20 -0.43
C ASP A 34 10.60 7.48 -0.23
N ASP A 35 10.65 6.43 0.57
CA ASP A 35 9.56 5.55 0.98
C ASP A 35 8.99 5.94 2.36
N ARG A 36 9.39 7.08 2.96
CA ARG A 36 8.90 7.50 4.29
C ARG A 36 7.39 7.51 4.37
N LEU A 37 6.70 8.05 3.36
CA LEU A 37 5.24 8.07 3.32
C LEU A 37 4.63 6.67 3.34
N VAL A 38 5.20 5.75 2.55
CA VAL A 38 4.72 4.36 2.50
C VAL A 38 4.90 3.72 3.87
N ARG A 39 6.07 3.90 4.51
CA ARG A 39 6.34 3.39 5.86
C ARG A 39 5.40 3.97 6.92
N GLU A 40 5.15 5.28 6.90
CA GLU A 40 4.25 5.92 7.86
C GLU A 40 2.81 5.43 7.72
N ILE A 41 2.31 5.31 6.49
CA ILE A 41 0.97 4.80 6.21
C ILE A 41 0.86 3.32 6.56
N ALA A 42 1.79 2.49 6.08
CA ALA A 42 1.78 1.05 6.33
C ALA A 42 1.97 0.74 7.81
N GLY A 43 2.88 1.45 8.48
CA GLY A 43 3.11 1.34 9.91
C GLY A 43 1.90 1.79 10.73
N THR A 44 1.20 2.86 10.33
CA THR A 44 -0.06 3.27 10.97
C THR A 44 -1.13 2.20 10.80
N LEU A 45 -1.22 1.58 9.63
CA LEU A 45 -2.18 0.52 9.33
C LEU A 45 -1.98 -0.72 10.21
N THR A 46 -0.75 -1.04 10.61
CA THR A 46 -0.45 -2.19 11.50
C THR A 46 -1.13 -2.13 12.88
N TYR A 47 -1.58 -0.95 13.32
CA TYR A 47 -2.28 -0.79 14.59
C TYR A 47 -3.72 -1.32 14.55
N GLU A 48 -4.32 -1.44 13.36
CA GLU A 48 -5.72 -1.85 13.19
C GLU A 48 -5.85 -3.17 12.43
N PHE A 49 -4.86 -3.54 11.60
CA PHE A 49 -4.88 -4.79 10.83
C PHE A 49 -3.84 -5.78 11.38
N PRO A 50 -4.21 -7.05 11.61
CA PRO A 50 -3.32 -8.06 12.18
C PRO A 50 -2.16 -8.45 11.26
N GLN A 51 -2.26 -8.18 9.96
CA GLN A 51 -1.17 -8.34 9.01
C GLN A 51 -1.23 -7.22 7.98
N VAL A 52 -0.07 -6.60 7.73
CA VAL A 52 0.09 -5.61 6.66
C VAL A 52 1.25 -6.04 5.79
N LEU A 53 1.02 -6.14 4.50
CA LEU A 53 2.05 -6.43 3.50
C LEU A 53 2.21 -5.25 2.54
N VAL A 54 3.42 -5.07 2.03
CA VAL A 54 3.76 -4.06 1.05
C VAL A 54 4.26 -4.75 -0.22
N TRP A 55 3.72 -4.33 -1.36
CA TRP A 55 4.20 -4.74 -2.67
C TRP A 55 4.75 -3.52 -3.42
N PRO A 56 6.08 -3.45 -3.64
CA PRO A 56 6.71 -2.36 -4.39
C PRO A 56 6.52 -2.59 -5.90
N ALA A 57 5.26 -2.58 -6.34
CA ALA A 57 4.86 -2.94 -7.70
C ALA A 57 5.52 -2.08 -8.78
N LEU A 58 5.83 -0.80 -8.47
CA LEU A 58 6.31 0.17 -9.44
C LEU A 58 7.33 1.13 -8.83
N THR A 59 8.07 1.84 -9.69
CA THR A 59 9.06 2.85 -9.28
C THR A 59 8.42 3.98 -8.47
N PHE A 60 7.20 4.40 -8.85
CA PHE A 60 6.55 5.57 -8.26
C PHE A 60 5.37 5.24 -7.36
N ASN A 61 4.93 3.98 -7.30
CA ASN A 61 3.81 3.58 -6.45
C ASN A 61 4.09 2.23 -5.78
N GLN A 62 3.72 2.14 -4.50
CA GLN A 62 3.67 0.89 -3.76
C GLN A 62 2.23 0.59 -3.35
N TYR A 63 1.89 -0.69 -3.28
CA TYR A 63 0.63 -1.12 -2.70
C TYR A 63 0.84 -1.52 -1.25
N VAL A 64 0.02 -0.98 -0.35
CA VAL A 64 -0.06 -1.37 1.06
C VAL A 64 -1.35 -2.16 1.25
N LEU A 65 -1.24 -3.37 1.78
CA LEU A 65 -2.32 -4.34 1.89
C LEU A 65 -2.56 -4.67 3.37
N GLY A 66 -3.71 -4.29 3.91
CA GLY A 66 -4.16 -4.64 5.26
C GLY A 66 -5.09 -5.84 5.22
N PHE A 67 -4.70 -6.96 5.84
CA PHE A 67 -5.47 -8.19 5.86
C PHE A 67 -6.25 -8.30 7.17
N LYS A 68 -7.57 -8.49 7.09
CA LYS A 68 -8.41 -8.67 8.28
C LYS A 68 -8.10 -9.99 9.01
N GLN A 69 -7.67 -11.00 8.26
CA GLN A 69 -7.17 -12.27 8.76
C GLN A 69 -5.78 -12.55 8.16
N PRO A 70 -4.76 -12.90 8.96
CA PRO A 70 -3.44 -13.22 8.44
C PRO A 70 -3.46 -14.39 7.45
N ILE A 71 -2.64 -14.27 6.41
CA ILE A 71 -2.33 -15.32 5.44
C ILE A 71 -0.83 -15.62 5.50
N SER A 72 -0.44 -16.90 5.39
CA SER A 72 0.99 -17.22 5.25
C SER A 72 1.48 -16.78 3.87
N LEU A 73 2.76 -16.42 3.75
CA LEU A 73 3.32 -16.06 2.43
C LEU A 73 3.28 -17.25 1.45
N GLU A 74 3.35 -18.48 1.95
CA GLU A 74 3.17 -19.69 1.16
C GLU A 74 1.74 -19.81 0.58
N GLU A 75 0.72 -19.62 1.41
CA GLU A 75 -0.68 -19.64 0.97
C GLU A 75 -0.97 -18.47 0.02
N ALA A 76 -0.40 -17.27 0.29
CA ALA A 76 -0.51 -16.14 -0.62
C ALA A 76 0.12 -16.45 -1.99
N ALA A 77 1.32 -17.04 -2.01
CA ALA A 77 1.97 -17.45 -3.26
C ALA A 77 1.18 -18.52 -4.01
N ALA A 78 0.61 -19.50 -3.30
CA ALA A 78 -0.23 -20.54 -3.89
C ALA A 78 -1.49 -19.96 -4.54
N ARG A 79 -2.17 -19.01 -3.88
CA ARG A 79 -3.33 -18.29 -4.45
C ARG A 79 -2.95 -17.45 -5.67
N LEU A 80 -1.81 -16.75 -5.60
CA LEU A 80 -1.29 -15.92 -6.69
C LEU A 80 -0.92 -16.76 -7.93
N ALA A 81 -0.40 -17.97 -7.74
CA ALA A 81 -0.14 -18.93 -8.81
C ALA A 81 -1.41 -19.50 -9.46
N GLY A 82 -2.57 -19.43 -8.79
CA GLY A 82 -3.87 -19.82 -9.33
C GLY A 82 -4.59 -18.74 -10.13
N ALA A 83 -3.94 -17.59 -10.41
CA ALA A 83 -4.52 -16.49 -11.15
C ALA A 83 -4.78 -16.82 -12.63
N ALA A 84 -5.56 -15.98 -13.31
CA ALA A 84 -5.77 -16.10 -14.75
C ALA A 84 -4.43 -16.04 -15.52
N PRO A 85 -4.28 -16.77 -16.65
CA PRO A 85 -3.01 -16.87 -17.37
C PRO A 85 -2.38 -15.51 -17.70
N GLU A 86 -3.20 -14.49 -17.98
CA GLU A 86 -2.74 -13.16 -18.38
C GLU A 86 -2.15 -12.36 -17.20
N LEU A 87 -2.34 -12.82 -15.96
CA LEU A 87 -1.87 -12.17 -14.74
C LEU A 87 -0.67 -12.90 -14.11
N LEU A 88 -0.30 -14.08 -14.60
CA LEU A 88 0.70 -14.95 -13.93
C LEU A 88 2.07 -14.26 -13.76
N ASP A 89 2.52 -13.49 -14.74
CA ASP A 89 3.79 -12.76 -14.65
C ASP A 89 3.73 -11.70 -13.53
N MET A 90 2.60 -11.00 -13.43
CA MET A 90 2.37 -9.99 -12.39
C MET A 90 2.22 -10.62 -11.01
N THR A 91 1.47 -11.72 -10.88
CA THR A 91 1.27 -12.38 -9.59
C THR A 91 2.51 -13.11 -9.11
N ALA A 92 3.35 -13.63 -10.02
CA ALA A 92 4.67 -14.13 -9.68
C ALA A 92 5.59 -13.02 -9.16
N LEU A 93 5.59 -11.84 -9.82
CA LEU A 93 6.34 -10.67 -9.36
C LEU A 93 5.88 -10.22 -7.96
N MET A 94 4.56 -10.19 -7.73
CA MET A 94 3.98 -9.87 -6.44
C MET A 94 4.42 -10.86 -5.36
N ALA A 95 4.30 -12.17 -5.61
CA ALA A 95 4.71 -13.20 -4.66
C ALA A 95 6.19 -13.09 -4.27
N ALA A 96 7.06 -12.68 -5.21
CA ALA A 96 8.49 -12.53 -4.97
C ALA A 96 8.87 -11.25 -4.19
N GLN A 97 8.04 -10.21 -4.22
CA GLN A 97 8.38 -8.88 -3.70
C GLN A 97 7.57 -8.45 -2.47
N LEU A 98 6.49 -9.16 -2.15
CA LEU A 98 5.69 -8.93 -0.96
C LEU A 98 6.55 -9.05 0.30
N HIS A 99 6.46 -8.06 1.18
CA HIS A 99 7.16 -8.06 2.46
C HIS A 99 6.27 -7.46 3.56
N PRO A 100 6.44 -7.86 4.83
CA PRO A 100 5.67 -7.30 5.93
C PRO A 100 6.02 -5.83 6.16
N ALA A 101 5.02 -5.04 6.56
CA ALA A 101 5.24 -3.70 7.10
C ALA A 101 5.56 -3.77 8.59
N GLU A 102 6.46 -2.91 9.05
CA GLU A 102 6.78 -2.75 10.47
C GLU A 102 5.92 -1.65 11.11
N PRO A 103 5.49 -1.82 12.36
CA PRO A 103 4.78 -0.78 13.09
C PRO A 103 5.67 0.45 13.30
N VAL A 104 5.10 1.64 13.09
CA VAL A 104 5.77 2.91 13.46
C VAL A 104 5.58 3.21 14.93
N THR A 105 6.52 3.96 15.53
CA THR A 105 6.47 4.35 16.95
C THR A 105 5.22 5.15 17.31
N ARG A 106 4.72 5.97 16.38
CA ARG A 106 3.54 6.81 16.59
C ARG A 106 2.65 6.74 15.33
N PRO A 107 1.51 6.05 15.38
CA PRO A 107 0.59 6.03 14.26
C PRO A 107 0.02 7.42 14.03
N TRP A 108 -0.33 7.74 12.79
CA TRP A 108 -1.11 8.93 12.51
C TRP A 108 -2.53 8.75 13.04
N THR A 109 -3.02 9.77 13.72
CA THR A 109 -4.37 9.86 14.25
C THR A 109 -5.02 11.13 13.70
N ASP A 110 -6.35 11.20 13.71
CA ASP A 110 -7.08 12.38 13.19
C ASP A 110 -6.62 13.71 13.84
N ASP A 111 -6.17 13.68 15.10
CA ASP A 111 -5.64 14.84 15.83
C ASP A 111 -4.15 15.14 15.59
N ARG A 112 -3.40 14.23 14.96
CA ARG A 112 -1.93 14.31 14.82
C ARG A 112 -1.37 13.90 13.46
N ALA A 113 -2.21 13.76 12.45
CA ALA A 113 -1.76 13.49 11.10
C ALA A 113 -0.95 14.69 10.56
N PRO A 114 0.17 14.47 9.86
CA PRO A 114 1.01 15.55 9.37
C PRO A 114 0.39 16.21 8.13
N VAL A 115 -0.50 17.18 8.37
CA VAL A 115 -1.23 17.90 7.30
C VAL A 115 -0.27 18.59 6.32
N GLU A 116 0.81 19.18 6.82
CA GLU A 116 1.77 19.95 6.01
C GLU A 116 2.53 19.06 5.01
N TRP A 117 3.00 17.89 5.46
CA TRP A 117 3.73 16.93 4.61
C TRP A 117 2.87 16.36 3.48
N VAL A 118 1.57 16.16 3.74
CA VAL A 118 0.62 15.66 2.73
C VAL A 118 0.40 16.71 1.63
N ILE A 119 0.35 18.00 1.98
CA ILE A 119 0.19 19.09 1.03
C ILE A 119 1.43 19.21 0.14
N ASP A 120 2.64 19.20 0.73
CA ASP A 120 3.89 19.22 -0.03
C ASP A 120 3.95 18.07 -1.05
N ARG A 121 3.45 16.90 -0.64
CA ARG A 121 3.36 15.74 -1.52
C ARG A 121 2.37 15.91 -2.66
N MET A 122 1.20 16.52 -2.41
CA MET A 122 0.23 16.82 -3.48
C MET A 122 0.83 17.78 -4.51
N ILE A 123 1.65 18.74 -4.07
CA ILE A 123 2.37 19.66 -4.96
C ILE A 123 3.41 18.91 -5.78
N VAL A 124 4.22 18.04 -5.17
CA VAL A 124 5.19 17.20 -5.90
C VAL A 124 4.49 16.31 -6.93
N GLN A 125 3.42 15.61 -6.54
CA GLN A 125 2.63 14.78 -7.46
C GLN A 125 2.07 15.60 -8.64
N PHE A 126 1.51 16.78 -8.38
CA PHE A 126 1.02 17.69 -9.42
C PHE A 126 2.16 18.15 -10.35
N ALA A 127 3.31 18.52 -9.81
CA ALA A 127 4.48 18.92 -10.58
C ALA A 127 5.06 17.78 -11.43
N THR A 128 5.01 16.54 -10.92
CA THR A 128 5.48 15.35 -11.66
C THR A 128 4.46 14.81 -12.67
N GLY A 129 3.15 15.07 -12.47
CA GLY A 129 2.09 14.67 -13.39
C GLY A 129 2.06 15.45 -14.71
N GLY A 130 2.87 16.51 -14.84
CA GLY A 130 2.98 17.34 -16.04
C GLY A 130 4.04 16.91 -17.06
N GLY A 131 4.73 15.78 -16.88
CA GLY A 131 5.77 15.34 -17.82
C GLY A 131 5.94 13.83 -17.81
N VAL A 132 5.58 13.21 -18.93
CA VAL A 132 5.84 11.79 -19.26
C VAL A 132 7.25 11.41 -18.80
N ARG A 133 7.37 10.50 -17.82
CA ARG A 133 8.67 9.93 -17.41
C ARG A 133 8.56 8.42 -17.27
N GLY A 134 9.51 7.75 -17.91
CA GLY A 134 9.54 6.31 -18.16
C GLY A 134 9.41 5.49 -16.89
N GLU A 135 8.23 4.91 -16.72
CA GLU A 135 7.96 3.81 -15.82
C GLU A 135 7.96 2.54 -16.67
N VAL A 136 8.70 1.51 -16.26
CA VAL A 136 8.50 0.18 -16.84
C VAL A 136 7.18 -0.30 -16.23
N GLY A 137 6.13 -0.35 -17.05
CA GLY A 137 4.81 -0.78 -16.60
C GLY A 137 4.85 -2.19 -16.03
N LEU A 138 3.88 -2.50 -15.16
CA LEU A 138 3.65 -3.87 -14.73
C LEU A 138 3.48 -4.78 -15.95
N PRO A 139 3.86 -6.07 -15.86
CA PRO A 139 3.63 -7.05 -16.91
C PRO A 139 2.13 -7.38 -16.98
N THR A 140 1.36 -6.45 -17.50
CA THR A 140 -0.05 -6.58 -17.83
C THR A 140 -0.13 -6.74 -19.34
N ALA A 141 -0.73 -7.81 -19.83
CA ALA A 141 -0.99 -7.96 -21.26
C ALA A 141 -1.81 -6.76 -21.80
N PRO A 142 -1.58 -6.32 -23.06
CA PRO A 142 -2.53 -5.45 -23.75
C PRO A 142 -3.86 -6.16 -24.04
#